data_AF-V5GDH8-F1
#
_entry.id   AF-V5GDH8-F1
#
_cell.length_a   1.000
_cell.length_b   1.000
_cell.length_c   1.000
_cell.angle_alpha   90.00
_cell.angle_beta   90.00
_cell.angle_gamma   90.00
#
_symmetry.space_group_name_H-M   'P 1'
#
loop_
_entity.id
_entity.type
_entity.pdbx_description
1 polymer ?
#
loop_
_entity_poly.entity_id
_entity_poly.type
_entity_poly.pdbx_seq_one_letter_code
_entity_poly.pdbx_strand_id
1 'polypeptide(L)'
;TWLRKNFAVKEHDEETTPDSSIISGSTNEIFINSSNSVQAQLVLSEILAPILDICFGSSEKDKINNILTSLMCNIVPYLKTHTVRNMPSFNACSKLLSSLSSYQYTRKAWKKDVFDLLLDNSLFQMDYMCLRFWRIIVDNLMTHDNTTFRDLMNRVSMNQSGSLSIFSSREQEYEQKAQLLKRLAYVIFCSEMDQYAKYMPDIQEQLTSSLRLNVPGVQAQVFLCFRVILIRMSPLHVTSLWPIIISEMLQVFLQIEQELSTDTEEFSSHIKLMSSLDASWATNSSNGLHALGHPHWLRLQLATAKLLDLALLLPATTLPQFQMYRWAFVGDDLIRKDDPFHQISFLPHVVRISDSMDRKFPDTQIDVLPMKRNELLLT
;
A
#
# COMPACT_ATOMS: atom_id res chain seq x y z
N THR A 1 30.59 -18.57 14.80
CA THR A 1 29.71 -19.75 14.95
C THR A 1 28.43 -19.47 15.75
N TRP A 2 27.97 -18.21 15.79
CA TRP A 2 26.63 -17.82 16.28
C TRP A 2 25.61 -17.67 15.13
N LEU A 3 26.08 -17.27 13.93
CA LEU A 3 25.37 -17.35 12.63
C LEU A 3 25.01 -18.78 12.14
N ARG A 4 25.33 -19.84 12.90
CA ARG A 4 24.94 -21.23 12.56
C ARG A 4 23.80 -21.75 13.41
N LYS A 5 23.48 -21.08 14.52
CA LYS A 5 22.32 -21.46 15.32
C LYS A 5 21.12 -20.73 14.73
N ASN A 6 20.47 -21.40 13.79
CA ASN A 6 19.05 -21.21 13.52
C ASN A 6 18.30 -21.45 14.85
N PHE A 7 18.24 -20.43 15.71
CA PHE A 7 17.02 -20.18 16.44
C PHE A 7 16.03 -19.66 15.40
N ALA A 8 15.63 -20.57 14.50
CA ALA A 8 14.49 -20.36 13.65
C ALA A 8 13.42 -19.78 14.57
N VAL A 9 12.81 -18.70 14.11
CA VAL A 9 11.49 -18.28 14.58
C VAL A 9 10.67 -19.56 14.63
N LYS A 10 10.58 -20.16 15.82
CA LYS A 10 9.59 -21.21 16.06
C LYS A 10 8.30 -20.42 16.01
N GLU A 11 7.53 -20.61 14.95
CA GLU A 11 6.10 -20.39 14.98
C GLU A 11 5.60 -21.20 16.17
N HIS A 12 5.47 -20.53 17.32
CA HIS A 12 4.74 -21.10 18.42
C HIS A 12 3.30 -20.69 18.13
N ASP A 13 2.55 -21.66 17.62
CA ASP A 13 1.11 -21.59 17.47
C ASP A 13 0.47 -20.98 18.72
N GLU A 14 -0.49 -20.10 18.49
CA GLU A 14 -1.42 -19.64 19.52
C GLU A 14 -2.21 -20.84 20.07
N GLU A 15 -2.67 -20.71 21.33
CA GLU A 15 -3.39 -21.69 22.15
C GLU A 15 -2.53 -22.67 22.98
N THR A 16 -2.13 -22.23 24.17
CA THR A 16 -2.26 -23.05 25.38
C THR A 16 -2.42 -22.14 26.60
N THR A 17 -3.47 -22.42 27.36
CA THR A 17 -3.83 -21.81 28.66
C THR A 17 -2.65 -21.79 29.65
N PRO A 18 -2.58 -20.81 30.57
CA PRO A 18 -1.43 -20.66 31.43
C PRO A 18 -1.53 -21.61 32.62
N ASP A 19 -0.93 -22.79 32.52
CA ASP A 19 -0.60 -23.57 33.72
C ASP A 19 0.67 -23.00 34.35
N SER A 20 0.44 -22.33 35.48
CA SER A 20 1.46 -21.75 36.34
C SER A 20 2.31 -22.85 36.99
N SER A 21 3.48 -23.13 36.44
CA SER A 21 4.72 -23.33 37.21
C SER A 21 5.89 -23.72 36.30
N ILE A 22 7.07 -23.14 36.56
CA ILE A 22 8.40 -23.45 35.98
C ILE A 22 8.76 -22.75 34.66
N ILE A 23 8.68 -21.42 34.54
CA ILE A 23 9.44 -20.69 33.49
C ILE A 23 9.84 -19.26 33.95
N SER A 24 10.90 -19.12 34.77
CA SER A 24 11.49 -17.80 35.08
C SER A 24 12.94 -17.63 34.60
N GLY A 25 13.63 -18.72 34.23
CA GLY A 25 15.03 -18.69 33.75
C GLY A 25 15.19 -18.59 32.23
N SER A 26 14.42 -19.35 31.45
CA SER A 26 14.61 -19.44 29.99
C SER A 26 14.11 -18.20 29.24
N THR A 27 13.05 -17.57 29.73
CA THR A 27 12.47 -16.37 29.11
C THR A 27 13.48 -15.21 29.12
N ASN A 28 14.12 -14.93 30.27
CA ASN A 28 15.11 -13.86 30.38
C ASN A 28 16.36 -14.10 29.52
N GLU A 29 16.86 -15.33 29.43
CA GLU A 29 17.99 -15.63 28.53
C GLU A 29 17.62 -15.47 27.05
N ILE A 30 16.40 -15.82 26.64
CA ILE A 30 15.92 -15.62 25.28
C ILE A 30 15.80 -14.13 24.96
N PHE A 31 15.28 -13.31 25.89
CA PHE A 31 15.19 -11.85 25.73
C PHE A 31 16.57 -11.17 25.68
N ILE A 32 17.53 -11.60 26.50
CA ILE A 32 18.90 -11.06 26.48
C ILE A 32 19.63 -11.48 25.19
N ASN A 33 19.48 -12.74 24.77
CA ASN A 33 20.08 -13.23 23.54
C ASN A 33 19.48 -12.59 22.28
N SER A 34 18.16 -12.33 22.26
CA SER A 34 17.53 -11.60 21.16
C SER A 34 17.97 -10.14 21.14
N SER A 35 18.11 -9.47 22.29
CA SER A 35 18.65 -8.10 22.37
C SER A 35 20.09 -8.02 21.85
N ASN A 36 20.95 -8.96 22.24
CA ASN A 36 22.33 -9.02 21.75
C ASN A 36 22.39 -9.32 20.23
N SER A 37 21.45 -10.13 19.73
CA SER A 37 21.30 -10.43 18.30
C SER A 37 20.98 -9.19 17.49
N VAL A 38 19.99 -8.42 17.94
CA VAL A 38 19.54 -7.18 17.30
C VAL A 38 20.68 -6.17 17.28
N GLN A 39 21.41 -6.01 18.40
CA GLN A 39 22.52 -5.07 18.46
C GLN A 39 23.66 -5.47 17.52
N ALA A 40 23.99 -6.75 17.42
CA ALA A 40 24.99 -7.23 16.47
C ALA A 40 24.57 -6.96 15.00
N GLN A 41 23.30 -7.16 14.67
CA GLN A 41 22.74 -6.85 13.34
C GLN A 41 22.82 -5.34 13.03
N LEU A 42 22.53 -4.49 14.02
CA LEU A 42 22.65 -3.03 13.87
C LEU A 42 24.11 -2.61 13.65
N VAL A 43 25.05 -3.17 14.39
CA VAL A 43 26.49 -2.88 14.17
C VAL A 43 26.91 -3.34 12.77
N LEU A 44 26.54 -4.56 12.36
CA LEU A 44 26.83 -5.06 11.01
C LEU A 44 26.26 -4.15 9.92
N SER A 45 25.08 -3.56 10.15
CA SER A 45 24.45 -2.65 9.19
C SER A 45 25.27 -1.38 8.91
N GLU A 46 26.19 -1.02 9.80
CA GLU A 46 27.01 0.19 9.68
C GLU A 46 28.41 -0.12 9.12
N ILE A 47 28.98 -1.27 9.46
CA ILE A 47 30.40 -1.55 9.20
C ILE A 47 30.64 -2.60 8.12
N LEU A 48 29.66 -3.45 7.79
CA LEU A 48 29.91 -4.65 6.99
C LEU A 48 30.38 -4.31 5.56
N ALA A 49 29.67 -3.44 4.84
CA ALA A 49 30.08 -3.09 3.48
C ALA A 49 31.45 -2.39 3.43
N PRO A 50 31.75 -1.39 4.28
CA PRO A 50 33.10 -0.84 4.38
C PRO A 50 34.19 -1.87 4.68
N ILE A 51 33.93 -2.82 5.59
CA ILE A 51 34.88 -3.89 5.90
C ILE A 51 35.09 -4.80 4.68
N LEU A 52 34.03 -5.15 3.97
CA LEU A 52 34.16 -5.98 2.77
C LEU A 52 34.99 -5.28 1.69
N ASP A 53 34.78 -3.97 1.49
CA ASP A 53 35.54 -3.17 0.52
C ASP A 53 37.04 -3.04 0.90
N ILE A 54 37.35 -2.92 2.20
CA ILE A 54 38.73 -2.80 2.69
C ILE A 54 39.45 -4.15 2.69
N CYS A 55 38.77 -5.21 3.15
CA CYS A 55 39.38 -6.51 3.36
C CYS A 55 39.48 -7.34 2.08
N PHE A 56 38.58 -7.15 1.13
CA PHE A 56 38.54 -7.91 -0.11
C PHE A 56 38.73 -6.97 -1.29
N GLY A 57 39.87 -7.11 -1.98
CA GLY A 57 40.13 -6.37 -3.22
C GLY A 57 39.17 -6.77 -4.35
N SER A 58 39.21 -6.03 -5.46
CA SER A 58 38.33 -6.25 -6.62
C SER A 58 38.42 -7.64 -7.26
N SER A 59 39.47 -8.42 -6.95
CA SER A 59 39.70 -9.78 -7.45
C SER A 59 39.01 -10.89 -6.64
N GLU A 60 38.48 -10.62 -5.44
CA GLU A 60 37.92 -11.65 -4.54
C GLU A 60 36.38 -11.63 -4.46
N LYS A 61 35.71 -11.15 -5.52
CA LYS A 61 34.25 -10.97 -5.56
C LYS A 61 33.44 -12.23 -5.23
N ASP A 62 33.91 -13.42 -5.62
CA ASP A 62 33.22 -14.67 -5.32
C ASP A 62 33.24 -15.02 -3.82
N LYS A 63 34.33 -14.69 -3.11
CA LYS A 63 34.41 -14.88 -1.65
C LYS A 63 33.43 -13.95 -0.93
N ILE A 64 33.39 -12.67 -1.36
CA ILE A 64 32.42 -11.70 -0.85
C ILE A 64 30.99 -12.21 -1.06
N ASN A 65 30.68 -12.67 -2.28
CA ASN A 65 29.35 -13.18 -2.60
C ASN A 65 28.94 -14.38 -1.73
N ASN A 66 29.87 -15.31 -1.45
CA ASN A 66 29.60 -16.45 -0.57
C ASN A 66 29.30 -16.02 0.87
N ILE A 67 30.07 -15.05 1.41
CA ILE A 67 29.83 -14.48 2.74
C ILE A 67 28.45 -13.84 2.80
N LEU A 68 28.13 -13.00 1.82
CA LEU A 68 26.85 -12.29 1.72
C LEU A 68 25.68 -13.26 1.53
N THR A 69 25.84 -14.31 0.74
CA THR A 69 24.79 -15.32 0.53
C THR A 69 24.51 -16.06 1.85
N SER A 70 25.57 -16.46 2.58
CA SER A 70 25.40 -17.06 3.90
C SER A 70 24.76 -16.09 4.90
N LEU A 71 25.05 -14.79 4.81
CA LEU A 71 24.40 -13.78 5.65
C LEU A 71 22.91 -13.65 5.29
N MET A 72 22.58 -13.60 4.00
CA MET A 72 21.19 -13.53 3.52
C MET A 72 20.37 -14.70 4.05
N CYS A 73 20.88 -15.94 4.00
CA CYS A 73 20.22 -17.11 4.57
C CYS A 73 19.88 -16.95 6.06
N ASN A 74 20.67 -16.20 6.82
CA ASN A 74 20.44 -15.96 8.24
C ASN A 74 19.46 -14.81 8.50
N ILE A 75 19.42 -13.77 7.66
CA ILE A 75 18.56 -12.60 7.90
C ILE A 75 17.17 -12.73 7.30
N VAL A 76 17.00 -13.46 6.18
CA VAL A 76 15.72 -13.62 5.48
C VAL A 76 14.61 -14.16 6.37
N PRO A 77 14.82 -15.14 7.28
CA PRO A 77 13.77 -15.60 8.19
C PRO A 77 13.19 -14.48 9.07
N TYR A 78 14.05 -13.57 9.55
CA TYR A 78 13.62 -12.40 10.32
C TYR A 78 12.86 -11.38 9.46
N LEU A 79 13.18 -11.29 8.17
CA LEU A 79 12.47 -10.42 7.21
C LEU A 79 11.16 -11.02 6.69
N LYS A 80 10.91 -12.32 6.90
CA LYS A 80 9.63 -12.98 6.59
C LYS A 80 8.65 -12.98 7.76
N THR A 81 9.13 -12.78 8.98
CA THR A 81 8.32 -12.92 10.19
C THR A 81 7.80 -11.55 10.64
N HIS A 82 6.50 -11.30 10.54
CA HIS A 82 5.89 -10.00 10.84
C HIS A 82 5.24 -9.91 12.24
N THR A 83 5.69 -10.72 13.19
CA THR A 83 5.18 -10.69 14.57
C THR A 83 5.74 -9.52 15.37
N VAL A 84 4.96 -9.02 16.34
CA VAL A 84 5.38 -7.93 17.24
C VAL A 84 6.70 -8.23 17.94
N ARG A 85 6.90 -9.49 18.37
CA ARG A 85 8.14 -9.94 19.04
C ARG A 85 9.36 -9.89 18.10
N ASN A 86 9.17 -10.14 16.81
CA ASN A 86 10.24 -10.15 15.82
C ASN A 86 10.59 -8.75 15.29
N MET A 87 9.71 -7.76 15.47
CA MET A 87 9.84 -6.43 14.86
C MET A 87 11.20 -5.73 15.10
N PRO A 88 11.85 -5.83 16.28
CA PRO A 88 13.21 -5.31 16.46
C PRO A 88 14.25 -5.95 15.54
N SER A 89 14.20 -7.27 15.36
CA SER A 89 15.08 -8.01 14.44
C SER A 89 14.74 -7.70 12.99
N PHE A 90 13.46 -7.60 12.63
CA PHE A 90 13.02 -7.17 11.31
C PHE A 90 13.60 -5.79 10.97
N ASN A 91 13.55 -4.84 11.91
CA ASN A 91 14.09 -3.50 11.73
C ASN A 91 15.61 -3.52 11.51
N ALA A 92 16.37 -4.22 12.37
CA ALA A 92 17.82 -4.32 12.25
C ALA A 92 18.25 -5.01 10.95
N CYS A 93 17.59 -6.09 10.57
CA CYS A 93 17.81 -6.78 9.28
C CYS A 93 17.44 -5.90 8.09
N SER A 94 16.37 -5.09 8.18
CA SER A 94 15.98 -4.13 7.13
C SER A 94 17.04 -3.05 6.96
N LYS A 95 17.58 -2.51 8.06
CA LYS A 95 18.69 -1.53 8.03
C LYS A 95 19.95 -2.13 7.38
N LEU A 96 20.33 -3.35 7.78
CA LEU A 96 21.46 -4.08 7.21
C LEU A 96 21.30 -4.31 5.71
N LEU A 97 20.15 -4.84 5.29
CA LEU A 97 19.86 -5.09 3.88
C LEU A 97 19.84 -3.79 3.05
N SER A 98 19.32 -2.69 3.62
CA SER A 98 19.36 -1.36 3.00
C SER A 98 20.79 -0.86 2.81
N SER A 99 21.68 -1.08 3.77
CA SER A 99 23.10 -0.73 3.60
C SER A 99 23.74 -1.58 2.52
N LEU A 100 23.52 -2.90 2.53
CA LEU A 100 24.14 -3.81 1.57
C LEU A 100 23.64 -3.57 0.13
N SER A 101 22.35 -3.29 -0.04
CA SER A 101 21.73 -3.12 -1.36
C SER A 101 22.26 -1.92 -2.14
N SER A 102 22.83 -0.93 -1.43
CA SER A 102 23.44 0.26 -2.02
C SER A 102 24.73 -0.03 -2.78
N TYR A 103 25.27 -1.25 -2.65
CA TYR A 103 26.50 -1.68 -3.32
C TYR A 103 26.18 -2.70 -4.42
N GLN A 104 26.39 -2.33 -5.68
CA GLN A 104 25.97 -3.16 -6.82
C GLN A 104 26.60 -4.57 -6.82
N TYR A 105 27.82 -4.74 -6.30
CA TYR A 105 28.48 -6.05 -6.25
C TYR A 105 27.80 -7.04 -5.29
N THR A 106 27.01 -6.56 -4.32
CA THR A 106 26.28 -7.40 -3.34
C THR A 106 25.01 -8.00 -3.94
N ARG A 107 24.50 -7.41 -5.03
CA ARG A 107 23.19 -7.69 -5.63
C ARG A 107 22.90 -9.16 -5.85
N LYS A 108 23.89 -9.92 -6.32
CA LYS A 108 23.75 -11.35 -6.61
C LYS A 108 23.33 -12.15 -5.37
N ALA A 109 23.73 -11.73 -4.18
CA ALA A 109 23.43 -12.44 -2.94
C ALA A 109 21.98 -12.23 -2.45
N TRP A 110 21.35 -11.08 -2.74
CA TRP A 110 20.07 -10.70 -2.14
C TRP A 110 18.92 -10.50 -3.12
N LYS A 111 19.18 -10.24 -4.41
CA LYS A 111 18.13 -9.86 -5.39
C LYS A 111 16.93 -10.81 -5.37
N LYS A 112 17.18 -12.12 -5.38
CA LYS A 112 16.12 -13.13 -5.41
C LYS A 112 15.26 -13.07 -4.15
N ASP A 113 15.90 -13.16 -2.98
CA ASP A 113 15.19 -13.16 -1.69
C ASP A 113 14.38 -11.88 -1.50
N VAL A 114 14.93 -10.72 -1.89
CA VAL A 114 14.22 -9.44 -1.77
C VAL A 114 13.05 -9.34 -2.74
N PHE A 115 13.18 -9.86 -3.96
CA PHE A 115 12.05 -9.90 -4.89
C PHE A 115 10.94 -10.83 -4.37
N ASP A 116 11.30 -11.97 -3.78
CA ASP A 116 10.34 -12.88 -3.15
C ASP A 116 9.67 -12.22 -1.92
N LEU A 117 10.42 -11.51 -1.08
CA LEU A 117 9.90 -10.72 0.03
C LEU A 117 8.97 -9.59 -0.44
N LEU A 118 9.33 -8.89 -1.52
CA LEU A 118 8.47 -7.86 -2.12
C LEU A 118 7.11 -8.43 -2.53
N LEU A 119 7.06 -9.69 -2.95
CA LEU A 119 5.84 -10.38 -3.36
C LEU A 119 5.10 -11.05 -2.20
N ASP A 120 5.69 -11.15 -1.02
CA ASP A 120 5.09 -11.78 0.16
C ASP A 120 3.87 -11.01 0.66
N ASN A 121 2.78 -11.71 0.97
CA ASN A 121 1.51 -11.12 1.42
C ASN A 121 1.64 -10.27 2.67
N SER A 122 2.60 -10.59 3.53
CA SER A 122 2.84 -9.93 4.80
C SER A 122 3.79 -8.74 4.70
N LEU A 123 4.40 -8.46 3.54
CA LEU A 123 5.41 -7.38 3.38
C LEU A 123 5.02 -6.10 4.12
N PHE A 124 3.82 -5.58 3.89
CA PHE A 124 3.39 -4.30 4.46
C PHE A 124 2.98 -4.36 5.94
N GLN A 125 3.04 -5.53 6.59
CA GLN A 125 2.82 -5.70 8.03
C GLN A 125 4.10 -5.37 8.81
N MET A 126 4.66 -4.18 8.60
CA MET A 126 5.90 -3.74 9.23
C MET A 126 5.71 -2.40 9.94
N ASP A 127 6.54 -2.13 10.94
CA ASP A 127 6.60 -0.81 11.57
C ASP A 127 6.96 0.29 10.56
N TYR A 128 6.37 1.48 10.74
CA TYR A 128 6.60 2.63 9.85
C TYR A 128 8.09 2.99 9.74
N MET A 129 8.88 2.75 10.79
CA MET A 129 10.32 3.00 10.82
C MET A 129 11.07 2.19 9.76
N CYS A 130 10.57 1.00 9.41
CA CYS A 130 11.18 0.10 8.43
C CYS A 130 10.96 0.58 6.98
N LEU A 131 9.90 1.35 6.72
CA LEU A 131 9.56 1.83 5.37
C LEU A 131 10.69 2.64 4.74
N ARG A 132 11.45 3.41 5.54
CA ARG A 132 12.59 4.18 5.02
C ARG A 132 13.69 3.28 4.43
N PHE A 133 13.92 2.12 5.04
CA PHE A 133 14.91 1.13 4.59
C PHE A 133 14.38 0.37 3.38
N TRP A 134 13.12 -0.06 3.44
CA TRP A 134 12.47 -0.75 2.32
C TRP A 134 12.33 0.13 1.09
N ARG A 135 12.20 1.45 1.24
CA ARG A 135 12.25 2.39 0.12
C ARG A 135 13.58 2.27 -0.65
N ILE A 136 14.69 2.31 0.08
CA ILE A 136 16.04 2.18 -0.50
C ILE A 136 16.24 0.79 -1.11
N ILE A 137 15.82 -0.27 -0.41
CA ILE A 137 15.96 -1.65 -0.88
C ILE A 137 15.19 -1.87 -2.19
N VAL A 138 13.94 -1.41 -2.26
CA VAL A 138 13.09 -1.59 -3.45
C VAL A 138 13.59 -0.75 -4.63
N ASP A 139 14.04 0.48 -4.37
CA ASP A 139 14.66 1.30 -5.42
C ASP A 139 15.91 0.59 -5.99
N ASN A 140 16.84 0.19 -5.13
CA ASN A 140 18.03 -0.56 -5.54
C ASN A 140 17.68 -1.87 -6.25
N LEU A 141 16.62 -2.58 -5.82
CA LEU A 141 16.12 -3.78 -6.48
C LEU A 141 15.67 -3.50 -7.93
N MET A 142 15.08 -2.35 -8.20
CA MET A 142 14.51 -2.05 -9.52
C MET A 142 15.46 -1.31 -10.46
N THR A 143 16.23 -0.35 -9.93
CA THR A 143 17.03 0.61 -10.73
C THR A 143 18.22 -0.04 -11.41
N HIS A 144 18.84 -1.04 -10.76
CA HIS A 144 20.03 -1.70 -11.29
C HIS A 144 19.74 -2.90 -12.22
N ASP A 145 18.48 -3.13 -12.59
CA ASP A 145 18.08 -4.19 -13.52
C ASP A 145 16.72 -3.94 -14.18
N ASN A 146 16.73 -3.54 -15.46
CA ASN A 146 15.54 -3.30 -16.28
C ASN A 146 14.62 -4.54 -16.42
N THR A 147 15.10 -5.76 -16.13
CA THR A 147 14.26 -6.97 -16.19
C THR A 147 13.34 -7.09 -14.98
N THR A 148 13.76 -6.60 -13.81
CA THR A 148 13.03 -6.84 -12.55
C THR A 148 11.70 -6.08 -12.51
N PHE A 149 11.67 -4.84 -13.00
CA PHE A 149 10.43 -4.08 -13.13
C PHE A 149 9.48 -4.72 -14.16
N ARG A 150 10.02 -5.20 -15.28
CA ARG A 150 9.22 -5.89 -16.31
C ARG A 150 8.63 -7.20 -15.76
N ASP A 151 9.39 -7.96 -14.97
CA ASP A 151 8.92 -9.18 -14.33
C ASP A 151 7.78 -8.89 -13.34
N LEU A 152 7.85 -7.77 -12.60
CA LEU A 152 6.73 -7.29 -11.79
C LEU A 152 5.52 -6.96 -12.66
N MET A 153 5.69 -6.15 -13.71
CA MET A 153 4.59 -5.78 -14.62
C MET A 153 3.91 -7.00 -15.23
N ASN A 154 4.68 -7.99 -15.68
CA ASN A 154 4.14 -9.25 -16.18
C ASN A 154 3.24 -9.94 -15.15
N ARG A 155 3.64 -9.98 -13.87
CA ARG A 155 2.81 -10.55 -12.80
C ARG A 155 1.54 -9.75 -12.56
N VAL A 156 1.61 -8.42 -12.59
CA VAL A 156 0.43 -7.54 -12.43
C VAL A 156 -0.54 -7.75 -13.60
N SER A 157 -0.02 -7.93 -14.81
CA SER A 157 -0.80 -8.13 -16.05
C SER A 157 -1.35 -9.53 -16.26
N MET A 158 -0.86 -10.54 -15.52
CA MET A 158 -1.43 -11.87 -15.59
C MET A 158 -2.89 -11.86 -15.11
N ASN A 159 -3.81 -11.91 -16.06
CA ASN A 159 -5.20 -12.25 -15.80
C ASN A 159 -5.24 -13.77 -15.56
N GLN A 160 -5.53 -14.20 -14.33
CA GLN A 160 -5.67 -15.62 -13.99
C GLN A 160 -6.85 -16.32 -14.70
N SER A 161 -7.57 -15.61 -15.57
CA SER A 161 -8.68 -16.10 -16.39
C SER A 161 -8.37 -17.28 -17.32
N GLY A 162 -7.12 -17.73 -17.43
CA GLY A 162 -6.72 -18.89 -18.25
C GLY A 162 -6.07 -20.05 -17.47
N SER A 163 -5.85 -19.90 -16.17
CA SER A 163 -5.36 -21.00 -15.32
C SER A 163 -6.57 -21.73 -14.77
N LEU A 164 -6.69 -23.03 -15.08
CA LEU A 164 -7.63 -23.95 -14.42
C LEU A 164 -7.21 -24.17 -12.96
N SER A 165 -7.23 -23.10 -12.17
CA SER A 165 -7.17 -23.15 -10.73
C SER A 165 -8.54 -23.65 -10.26
N ILE A 166 -8.69 -24.97 -10.19
CA ILE A 166 -9.91 -25.64 -9.71
C ILE A 166 -10.12 -25.37 -8.19
N PHE A 167 -9.12 -24.82 -7.50
CA PHE A 167 -9.10 -24.70 -6.04
C PHE A 167 -8.96 -23.28 -5.48
N SER A 168 -8.72 -22.24 -6.30
CA SER A 168 -8.71 -20.85 -5.80
C SER A 168 -10.04 -20.14 -6.12
N SER A 169 -10.53 -19.36 -5.16
CA SER A 169 -11.77 -18.61 -5.33
C SER A 169 -11.52 -17.33 -6.13
N ARG A 170 -12.53 -16.88 -6.86
CA ARG A 170 -12.51 -15.60 -7.57
C ARG A 170 -12.19 -14.41 -6.66
N GLU A 171 -12.61 -14.47 -5.41
CA GLU A 171 -12.26 -13.49 -4.37
C GLU A 171 -10.76 -13.45 -4.07
N GLN A 172 -10.14 -14.63 -3.96
CA GLN A 172 -8.70 -14.75 -3.73
C GLN A 172 -7.89 -14.20 -4.92
N GLU A 173 -8.36 -14.39 -6.15
CA GLU A 173 -7.75 -13.79 -7.34
C GLU A 173 -7.81 -12.26 -7.31
N TYR A 174 -8.94 -11.69 -6.88
CA TYR A 174 -9.09 -10.24 -6.75
C TYR A 174 -8.22 -9.66 -5.65
N GLU A 175 -8.11 -10.33 -4.50
CA GLU A 175 -7.20 -9.89 -3.44
C GLU A 175 -5.74 -9.96 -3.92
N GLN A 176 -5.32 -11.04 -4.59
CA GLN A 176 -3.98 -11.13 -5.19
C GLN A 176 -3.71 -10.00 -6.19
N LYS A 177 -4.69 -9.66 -7.04
CA LYS A 177 -4.57 -8.54 -7.98
C LYS A 177 -4.45 -7.20 -7.26
N ALA A 178 -5.27 -6.95 -6.24
CA ALA A 178 -5.19 -5.75 -5.42
C ALA A 178 -3.81 -5.63 -4.74
N GLN A 179 -3.30 -6.73 -4.20
CA GLN A 179 -1.98 -6.82 -3.59
C GLN A 179 -0.84 -6.51 -4.58
N LEU A 180 -0.92 -7.01 -5.82
CA LEU A 180 0.05 -6.71 -6.88
C LEU A 180 0.01 -5.23 -7.30
N LEU A 181 -1.18 -4.63 -7.41
CA LEU A 181 -1.33 -3.20 -7.68
C LEU A 181 -0.73 -2.35 -6.56
N LYS A 182 -0.95 -2.72 -5.30
CA LYS A 182 -0.34 -2.05 -4.14
C LYS A 182 1.19 -2.08 -4.20
N ARG A 183 1.78 -3.21 -4.64
CA ARG A 183 3.24 -3.34 -4.84
C ARG A 183 3.74 -2.51 -6.00
N LEU A 184 3.00 -2.46 -7.11
CA LEU A 184 3.32 -1.56 -8.23
C LEU A 184 3.34 -0.10 -7.76
N ALA A 185 2.31 0.34 -7.02
CA ALA A 185 2.29 1.67 -6.42
C ALA A 185 3.52 1.89 -5.52
N TYR A 186 3.84 0.94 -4.64
CA TYR A 186 4.99 1.08 -3.75
C TYR A 186 6.32 1.17 -4.51
N VAL A 187 6.50 0.38 -5.57
CA VAL A 187 7.69 0.42 -6.42
C VAL A 187 7.86 1.77 -7.10
N ILE A 188 6.79 2.32 -7.68
CA ILE A 188 6.81 3.67 -8.28
C ILE A 188 7.10 4.72 -7.20
N PHE A 189 6.54 4.57 -5.99
CA PHE A 189 6.79 5.48 -4.88
C PHE A 189 8.26 5.52 -4.45
N CYS A 190 8.97 4.39 -4.53
CA CYS A 190 10.36 4.28 -4.10
C CYS A 190 11.37 4.86 -5.10
N SER A 191 11.01 4.96 -6.38
CA SER A 191 11.91 5.37 -7.47
C SER A 191 12.27 6.84 -7.44
N GLU A 192 13.09 7.31 -8.38
CA GLU A 192 13.24 8.74 -8.73
C GLU A 192 12.05 9.28 -9.55
N MET A 193 11.97 10.61 -9.70
CA MET A 193 10.92 11.25 -10.51
C MET A 193 11.04 10.79 -11.96
N ASP A 194 9.92 10.46 -12.60
CA ASP A 194 9.86 10.05 -14.01
C ASP A 194 10.65 8.77 -14.37
N GLN A 195 11.19 8.05 -13.39
CA GLN A 195 12.01 6.85 -13.63
C GLN A 195 11.28 5.78 -14.48
N TYR A 196 9.96 5.66 -14.32
CA TYR A 196 9.13 4.71 -15.05
C TYR A 196 8.31 5.35 -16.19
N ALA A 197 8.62 6.58 -16.61
CA ALA A 197 7.90 7.28 -17.67
C ALA A 197 7.76 6.45 -18.97
N LYS A 198 8.79 5.68 -19.33
CA LYS A 198 8.78 4.81 -20.52
C LYS A 198 7.76 3.66 -20.44
N TYR A 199 7.37 3.25 -19.23
CA TYR A 199 6.40 2.18 -18.99
C TYR A 199 4.99 2.71 -18.71
N MET A 200 4.78 4.03 -18.73
CA MET A 200 3.48 4.62 -18.45
C MET A 200 2.33 4.11 -19.33
N PRO A 201 2.51 3.85 -20.63
CA PRO A 201 1.46 3.23 -21.45
C PRO A 201 1.01 1.86 -20.89
N ASP A 202 1.96 0.99 -20.55
CA ASP A 202 1.68 -0.35 -20.01
C ASP A 202 1.03 -0.26 -18.62
N ILE A 203 1.51 0.66 -17.78
CA ILE A 203 0.91 0.94 -16.46
C ILE A 203 -0.53 1.42 -16.64
N GLN A 204 -0.78 2.38 -17.53
CA GLN A 204 -2.12 2.92 -17.80
C GLN A 204 -3.07 1.82 -18.29
N GLU A 205 -2.64 0.99 -19.24
CA GLU A 205 -3.42 -0.13 -19.73
C GLU A 205 -3.80 -1.07 -18.57
N GLN A 206 -2.84 -1.38 -17.72
CA GLN A 206 -3.05 -2.27 -16.58
C GLN A 206 -4.02 -1.72 -15.55
N LEU A 207 -3.92 -0.42 -15.21
CA LEU A 207 -4.85 0.23 -14.29
C LEU A 207 -6.27 0.25 -14.89
N THR A 208 -6.40 0.58 -16.17
CA THR A 208 -7.69 0.59 -16.88
C THR A 208 -8.31 -0.80 -16.94
N SER A 209 -7.52 -1.83 -17.27
CA SER A 209 -7.96 -3.23 -17.28
C SER A 209 -8.45 -3.67 -15.89
N SER A 210 -7.78 -3.21 -14.83
CA SER A 210 -8.16 -3.52 -13.44
C SER A 210 -9.46 -2.84 -13.01
N LEU A 211 -9.72 -1.60 -13.44
CA LEU A 211 -10.96 -0.87 -13.15
C LEU A 211 -12.18 -1.55 -13.79
N ARG A 212 -12.04 -2.14 -14.98
CA ARG A 212 -13.12 -2.88 -15.68
C ARG A 212 -13.66 -4.08 -14.90
N LEU A 213 -12.92 -4.59 -13.90
CA LEU A 213 -13.40 -5.65 -13.03
C LEU A 213 -14.54 -5.19 -12.13
N ASN A 214 -14.66 -3.88 -11.87
CA ASN A 214 -15.64 -3.28 -10.98
C ASN A 214 -15.68 -3.93 -9.57
N VAL A 215 -14.48 -4.21 -9.03
CA VAL A 215 -14.30 -4.79 -7.70
C VAL A 215 -13.75 -3.72 -6.76
N PRO A 216 -14.46 -3.35 -5.68
CA PRO A 216 -14.08 -2.20 -4.84
C PRO A 216 -12.67 -2.32 -4.22
N GLY A 217 -12.28 -3.53 -3.79
CA GLY A 217 -10.94 -3.79 -3.27
C GLY A 217 -9.83 -3.53 -4.30
N VAL A 218 -10.07 -3.87 -5.57
CA VAL A 218 -9.13 -3.64 -6.67
C VAL A 218 -9.10 -2.15 -7.05
N GLN A 219 -10.28 -1.52 -7.19
CA GLN A 219 -10.41 -0.10 -7.50
C GLN A 219 -9.68 0.78 -6.46
N ALA A 220 -9.79 0.43 -5.16
CA ALA A 220 -9.09 1.14 -4.10
C ALA A 220 -7.57 1.14 -4.28
N GLN A 221 -6.98 0.02 -4.76
CA GLN A 221 -5.55 -0.05 -5.04
C GLN A 221 -5.17 0.66 -6.35
N VAL A 222 -6.06 0.69 -7.35
CA VAL A 222 -5.86 1.55 -8.54
C VAL A 222 -5.82 3.02 -8.12
N PHE A 223 -6.68 3.46 -7.21
CA PHE A 223 -6.67 4.85 -6.73
C PHE A 223 -5.41 5.16 -5.91
N LEU A 224 -4.89 4.19 -5.15
CA LEU A 224 -3.57 4.29 -4.54
C LEU A 224 -2.46 4.46 -5.60
N CYS A 225 -2.49 3.68 -6.69
CA CYS A 225 -1.55 3.83 -7.80
C CYS A 225 -1.63 5.24 -8.42
N PHE A 226 -2.84 5.75 -8.69
CA PHE A 226 -3.02 7.11 -9.20
C PHE A 226 -2.39 8.13 -8.26
N ARG A 227 -2.65 8.05 -6.95
CA ARG A 227 -2.04 8.95 -5.96
C ARG A 227 -0.52 8.96 -6.04
N VAL A 228 0.09 7.77 -6.12
CA VAL A 228 1.54 7.66 -6.25
C VAL A 228 2.03 8.25 -7.58
N ILE A 229 1.35 7.95 -8.69
CA ILE A 229 1.72 8.47 -10.02
C ILE A 229 1.68 10.00 -10.02
N LEU A 230 0.67 10.62 -9.41
CA LEU A 230 0.54 12.09 -9.31
C LEU A 230 1.72 12.76 -8.57
N ILE A 231 2.42 12.06 -7.68
CA ILE A 231 3.57 12.59 -6.91
C ILE A 231 4.94 12.13 -7.43
N ARG A 232 4.97 11.14 -8.34
CA ARG A 232 6.22 10.57 -8.88
C ARG A 232 6.43 10.84 -10.36
N MET A 233 5.40 11.28 -11.08
CA MET A 233 5.46 11.55 -12.50
C MET A 233 5.19 13.03 -12.78
N SER A 234 5.95 13.60 -13.70
CA SER A 234 5.76 14.95 -14.22
C SER A 234 4.42 15.06 -14.96
N PRO A 235 3.82 16.27 -15.02
CA PRO A 235 2.46 16.47 -15.55
C PRO A 235 2.26 15.92 -16.97
N LEU A 236 3.30 15.99 -17.80
CA LEU A 236 3.30 15.49 -19.17
C LEU A 236 2.91 14.00 -19.23
N HIS A 237 3.49 13.18 -18.36
CA HIS A 237 3.29 11.72 -18.35
C HIS A 237 1.93 11.29 -17.77
N VAL A 238 1.26 12.17 -17.04
CA VAL A 238 -0.03 11.91 -16.38
C VAL A 238 -1.22 12.36 -17.23
N THR A 239 -0.99 13.20 -18.26
CA THR A 239 -2.05 13.84 -19.06
C THR A 239 -3.15 12.87 -19.52
N SER A 240 -2.79 11.70 -20.02
CA SER A 240 -3.73 10.69 -20.54
C SER A 240 -4.54 9.96 -19.47
N LEU A 241 -4.15 10.05 -18.19
CA LEU A 241 -4.84 9.42 -17.07
C LEU A 241 -6.02 10.24 -16.55
N TRP A 242 -6.01 11.56 -16.75
CA TRP A 242 -7.02 12.44 -16.17
C TRP A 242 -8.46 12.06 -16.52
N PRO A 243 -8.83 11.77 -17.79
CA PRO A 243 -10.20 11.35 -18.10
C PRO A 243 -10.64 10.13 -17.28
N ILE A 244 -9.74 9.18 -17.05
CA ILE A 244 -9.98 7.95 -16.27
C ILE A 244 -10.09 8.26 -14.78
N ILE A 245 -9.14 9.04 -14.24
CA ILE A 245 -9.13 9.44 -12.83
C ILE A 245 -10.45 10.14 -12.48
N ILE A 246 -10.85 11.12 -13.29
CA ILE A 246 -12.04 11.91 -13.05
C ILE A 246 -13.31 11.06 -13.17
N SER A 247 -13.44 10.23 -14.23
CA SER A 247 -14.63 9.40 -14.41
C SER A 247 -14.85 8.44 -13.25
N GLU A 248 -13.79 7.75 -12.80
CA GLU A 248 -13.88 6.77 -11.71
C GLU A 248 -14.13 7.45 -10.37
N MET A 249 -13.50 8.61 -10.10
CA MET A 249 -13.78 9.38 -8.89
C MET A 249 -15.24 9.86 -8.84
N LEU A 250 -15.75 10.41 -9.94
CA LEU A 250 -17.13 10.85 -10.05
C LEU A 250 -18.11 9.70 -9.83
N GLN A 251 -17.83 8.52 -10.40
CA GLN A 251 -18.67 7.35 -10.19
C GLN A 251 -18.78 6.98 -8.71
N VAL A 252 -17.67 6.98 -7.97
CA VAL A 252 -17.70 6.68 -6.52
C VAL A 252 -18.43 7.76 -5.74
N PHE A 253 -18.21 9.05 -6.03
CA PHE A 253 -18.93 10.14 -5.35
C PHE A 253 -20.43 10.11 -5.62
N LEU A 254 -20.85 9.90 -6.87
CA LEU A 254 -22.27 9.74 -7.22
C LEU A 254 -22.89 8.57 -6.48
N GLN A 255 -22.15 7.48 -6.32
CA GLN A 255 -22.65 6.34 -5.57
C GLN A 255 -22.78 6.64 -4.07
N ILE A 256 -21.82 7.37 -3.46
CA ILE A 256 -21.93 7.86 -2.07
C ILE A 256 -23.18 8.75 -1.92
N GLU A 257 -23.41 9.68 -2.84
CA GLU A 257 -24.60 10.55 -2.82
C GLU A 257 -25.89 9.73 -2.90
N GLN A 258 -25.95 8.76 -3.81
CA GLN A 258 -27.11 7.89 -3.96
C GLN A 258 -27.39 7.11 -2.67
N GLU A 259 -26.36 6.54 -2.03
CA GLU A 259 -26.47 5.81 -0.76
C GLU A 259 -26.90 6.69 0.42
N LEU A 260 -26.50 7.97 0.43
CA LEU A 260 -26.95 8.92 1.44
C LEU A 260 -28.39 9.37 1.21
N SER A 261 -28.83 9.44 -0.04
CA SER A 261 -30.17 9.91 -0.43
C SER A 261 -31.30 8.89 -0.21
N THR A 262 -30.98 7.59 -0.13
CA THR A 262 -31.98 6.55 0.15
C THR A 262 -32.29 6.50 1.65
N ASP A 263 -33.57 6.62 2.00
CA ASP A 263 -34.06 6.50 3.38
C ASP A 263 -33.90 5.06 3.88
N THR A 264 -33.14 4.89 4.96
CA THR A 264 -32.64 3.59 5.48
C THR A 264 -33.43 3.04 6.68
N GLU A 265 -34.68 3.46 6.90
CA GLU A 265 -35.44 2.99 8.07
C GLU A 265 -35.81 1.49 7.99
N GLU A 266 -36.27 0.99 6.84
CA GLU A 266 -36.54 -0.45 6.64
C GLU A 266 -35.25 -1.30 6.50
N PHE A 267 -34.13 -0.65 6.18
CA PHE A 267 -32.86 -1.28 5.81
C PHE A 267 -31.99 -1.65 7.03
N SER A 268 -32.05 -0.83 8.09
CA SER A 268 -31.26 -1.01 9.31
C SER A 268 -31.68 -2.22 10.17
N SER A 269 -32.95 -2.63 10.10
CA SER A 269 -33.50 -3.77 10.82
C SER A 269 -33.12 -5.11 10.17
N HIS A 270 -33.08 -5.17 8.84
CA HIS A 270 -32.70 -6.36 8.08
C HIS A 270 -31.19 -6.67 8.15
N ILE A 271 -30.32 -5.66 8.18
CA ILE A 271 -28.85 -5.86 8.26
C ILE A 271 -28.41 -6.38 9.63
N LYS A 272 -28.98 -5.89 10.74
CA LYS A 272 -28.67 -6.41 12.08
C LYS A 272 -29.04 -7.89 12.23
N LEU A 273 -30.05 -8.36 11.50
CA LEU A 273 -30.46 -9.75 11.50
C LEU A 273 -29.50 -10.62 10.66
N MET A 274 -29.07 -10.15 9.49
CA MET A 274 -28.23 -10.91 8.57
C MET A 274 -26.72 -10.88 8.89
N SER A 275 -26.20 -9.85 9.56
CA SER A 275 -24.79 -9.83 10.00
C SER A 275 -24.44 -10.90 11.05
N SER A 276 -25.46 -11.56 11.62
CA SER A 276 -25.30 -12.68 12.56
C SER A 276 -25.16 -14.05 11.88
N LEU A 277 -25.43 -14.15 10.57
CA LEU A 277 -25.29 -15.37 9.79
C LEU A 277 -24.37 -15.14 8.58
N ASP A 278 -23.08 -15.49 8.75
CA ASP A 278 -22.05 -15.77 7.75
C ASP A 278 -22.03 -14.95 6.44
N ALA A 279 -21.07 -14.03 6.38
CA ALA A 279 -20.77 -13.08 5.30
C ALA A 279 -20.15 -13.70 4.03
N SER A 280 -20.61 -14.86 3.57
CA SER A 280 -19.97 -15.60 2.47
C SER A 280 -20.84 -15.85 1.22
N TRP A 281 -22.04 -15.28 1.13
CA TRP A 281 -22.93 -15.52 -0.04
C TRP A 281 -23.59 -14.28 -0.67
N ALA A 282 -23.25 -13.06 -0.26
CA ALA A 282 -23.84 -11.83 -0.83
C ALA A 282 -22.95 -11.18 -1.91
N THR A 283 -22.58 -11.93 -2.95
CA THR A 283 -21.96 -11.38 -4.17
C THR A 283 -22.95 -11.45 -5.32
N ASN A 284 -23.85 -10.47 -5.41
CA ASN A 284 -24.52 -10.15 -6.67
C ASN A 284 -24.50 -8.64 -6.89
N SER A 285 -23.68 -8.28 -7.86
CA SER A 285 -23.38 -6.96 -8.39
C SER A 285 -24.54 -6.37 -9.20
N SER A 286 -25.72 -6.20 -8.60
CA SER A 286 -26.84 -5.55 -9.32
C SER A 286 -27.83 -4.74 -8.49
N ASN A 287 -27.85 -4.80 -7.16
CA ASN A 287 -28.74 -3.95 -6.37
C ASN A 287 -27.95 -3.23 -5.28
N GLY A 288 -28.19 -1.91 -5.13
CA GLY A 288 -27.61 -1.01 -4.13
C GLY A 288 -27.97 -1.33 -2.67
N LEU A 289 -28.06 -2.61 -2.33
CA LEU A 289 -28.52 -3.16 -1.06
C LEU A 289 -27.37 -3.53 -0.10
N HIS A 290 -26.11 -3.37 -0.50
CA HIS A 290 -24.95 -3.91 0.26
C HIS A 290 -23.80 -2.93 0.51
N ALA A 291 -23.94 -1.66 0.13
CA ALA A 291 -22.83 -0.71 0.21
C ALA A 291 -22.58 -0.11 1.60
N LEU A 292 -23.60 -0.09 2.47
CA LEU A 292 -23.45 0.41 3.83
C LEU A 292 -22.67 -0.59 4.68
N GLY A 293 -21.42 -0.24 4.99
CA GLY A 293 -20.58 -0.96 5.96
C GLY A 293 -19.72 -2.09 5.39
N HIS A 294 -19.81 -2.43 4.10
CA HIS A 294 -18.91 -3.43 3.53
C HIS A 294 -17.46 -2.92 3.51
N PRO A 295 -16.49 -3.62 4.12
CA PRO A 295 -15.15 -3.09 4.36
C PRO A 295 -14.41 -2.71 3.06
N HIS A 296 -14.65 -3.43 1.96
CA HIS A 296 -14.05 -3.09 0.66
C HIS A 296 -14.66 -1.83 0.04
N TRP A 297 -15.94 -1.55 0.29
CA TRP A 297 -16.60 -0.35 -0.22
C TRP A 297 -16.13 0.89 0.54
N LEU A 298 -16.08 0.81 1.88
CA LEU A 298 -15.52 1.87 2.72
C LEU A 298 -14.06 2.18 2.36
N ARG A 299 -13.25 1.14 2.06
CA ARG A 299 -11.87 1.32 1.58
C ARG A 299 -11.81 2.05 0.24
N LEU A 300 -12.74 1.78 -0.68
CA LEU A 300 -12.82 2.48 -1.95
C LEU A 300 -13.19 3.95 -1.74
N GLN A 301 -14.25 4.23 -0.98
CA GLN A 301 -14.68 5.60 -0.65
C GLN A 301 -13.52 6.40 -0.03
N LEU A 302 -12.81 5.80 0.94
CA LEU A 302 -11.61 6.40 1.55
C LEU A 302 -10.49 6.63 0.53
N ALA A 303 -10.24 5.68 -0.37
CA ALA A 303 -9.23 5.82 -1.41
C ALA A 303 -9.56 6.96 -2.37
N THR A 304 -10.83 7.12 -2.74
CA THR A 304 -11.34 8.22 -3.59
C THR A 304 -11.15 9.56 -2.90
N ALA A 305 -11.54 9.66 -1.62
CA ALA A 305 -11.38 10.88 -0.84
C ALA A 305 -9.89 11.26 -0.72
N LYS A 306 -9.02 10.30 -0.42
CA LYS A 306 -7.56 10.51 -0.35
C LYS A 306 -6.93 10.90 -1.68
N LEU A 307 -7.49 10.46 -2.81
CA LEU A 307 -7.04 10.86 -4.14
C LEU A 307 -7.47 12.29 -4.46
N LEU A 308 -8.71 12.64 -4.16
CA LEU A 308 -9.20 14.02 -4.29
C LEU A 308 -8.40 14.98 -3.40
N ASP A 309 -8.21 14.63 -2.14
CA ASP A 309 -7.47 15.44 -1.16
C ASP A 309 -6.04 15.74 -1.65
N LEU A 310 -5.33 14.71 -2.14
CA LEU A 310 -4.01 14.89 -2.75
C LEU A 310 -4.06 15.82 -3.97
N ALA A 311 -5.06 15.67 -4.85
CA ALA A 311 -5.20 16.50 -6.04
C ALA A 311 -5.50 17.97 -5.69
N LEU A 312 -6.22 18.21 -4.60
CA LEU A 312 -6.51 19.55 -4.08
C LEU A 312 -5.28 20.20 -3.41
N LEU A 313 -4.41 19.39 -2.78
CA LEU A 313 -3.20 19.85 -2.09
C LEU A 313 -2.06 20.20 -3.05
N LEU A 314 -1.92 19.45 -4.14
CA LEU A 314 -0.84 19.64 -5.09
C LEU A 314 -1.01 20.96 -5.88
N PRO A 315 0.09 21.72 -6.11
CA PRO A 315 0.03 22.97 -6.86
C PRO A 315 -0.60 22.83 -8.25
N ALA A 316 -1.27 23.88 -8.72
CA ALA A 316 -1.81 23.94 -10.08
C ALA A 316 -0.73 23.74 -11.17
N THR A 317 0.53 24.10 -10.88
CA THR A 317 1.67 23.85 -11.78
C THR A 317 2.01 22.36 -11.90
N THR A 318 1.77 21.58 -10.85
CA THR A 318 1.97 20.12 -10.85
C THR A 318 0.76 19.36 -11.40
N LEU A 319 -0.46 19.89 -11.27
CA LEU A 319 -1.69 19.28 -11.79
C LEU A 319 -2.54 20.29 -12.59
N PRO A 320 -2.04 20.78 -13.75
CA PRO A 320 -2.75 21.81 -14.51
C PRO A 320 -4.08 21.29 -15.07
N GLN A 321 -4.14 20.02 -15.50
CA GLN A 321 -5.39 19.45 -16.03
C GLN A 321 -6.45 19.26 -14.94
N PHE A 322 -6.06 18.96 -13.69
CA PHE A 322 -7.03 18.84 -12.59
C PHE A 322 -7.81 20.14 -12.37
N GLN A 323 -7.19 21.30 -12.59
CA GLN A 323 -7.86 22.60 -12.43
C GLN A 323 -9.07 22.74 -13.34
N MET A 324 -9.08 22.08 -14.51
CA MET A 324 -10.22 22.07 -15.42
C MET A 324 -11.42 21.26 -14.90
N TYR A 325 -11.19 20.34 -13.95
CA TYR A 325 -12.21 19.46 -13.37
C TYR A 325 -12.52 19.78 -11.91
N ARG A 326 -11.72 20.63 -11.26
CA ARG A 326 -11.81 20.97 -9.84
C ARG A 326 -13.24 21.38 -9.42
N TRP A 327 -13.90 22.17 -10.26
CA TRP A 327 -15.26 22.67 -10.04
C TRP A 327 -16.30 21.57 -9.81
N ALA A 328 -16.07 20.36 -10.34
CA ALA A 328 -16.99 19.25 -10.17
C ALA A 328 -16.99 18.76 -8.70
N PHE A 329 -15.84 18.83 -8.03
CA PHE A 329 -15.65 18.23 -6.71
C PHE A 329 -15.77 19.24 -5.58
N VAL A 330 -15.18 20.43 -5.73
CA VAL A 330 -15.15 21.47 -4.70
C VAL A 330 -15.61 22.81 -5.25
N GLY A 331 -16.16 23.65 -4.37
CA GLY A 331 -16.59 25.00 -4.71
C GLY A 331 -15.39 25.90 -5.04
N ASP A 332 -15.64 26.91 -5.87
CA ASP A 332 -14.65 27.92 -6.16
C ASP A 332 -14.68 28.99 -5.06
N ASP A 333 -13.56 29.19 -4.36
CA ASP A 333 -13.44 30.23 -3.32
C ASP A 333 -13.60 31.65 -3.90
N LEU A 334 -13.52 31.78 -5.24
CA LEU A 334 -13.65 33.03 -5.98
C LEU A 334 -15.13 33.46 -6.18
N ILE A 335 -16.10 32.57 -5.99
CA ILE A 335 -17.53 32.82 -6.29
C ILE A 335 -18.30 33.30 -5.05
N ARG A 336 -17.66 33.35 -3.86
CA ARG A 336 -18.26 33.91 -2.63
C ARG A 336 -18.26 35.45 -2.58
N LYS A 337 -18.33 36.10 -3.74
CA LYS A 337 -18.71 37.51 -3.85
C LYS A 337 -20.14 37.57 -4.36
N ASP A 338 -21.02 38.00 -3.48
CA ASP A 338 -22.45 38.26 -3.65
C ASP A 338 -22.81 38.78 -5.05
N ASP A 339 -23.14 37.89 -5.98
CA ASP A 339 -23.81 38.24 -7.22
C ASP A 339 -25.23 37.64 -7.21
N PRO A 340 -26.26 38.44 -6.88
CA PRO A 340 -27.64 37.97 -6.73
C PRO A 340 -28.30 37.52 -8.04
N PHE A 341 -27.59 37.55 -9.17
CA PHE A 341 -28.12 37.18 -10.49
C PHE A 341 -27.59 35.84 -11.06
N HIS A 342 -26.66 35.15 -10.40
CA HIS A 342 -26.15 33.85 -10.87
C HIS A 342 -26.98 32.69 -10.32
N GLN A 343 -28.14 32.44 -10.95
CA GLN A 343 -29.20 31.60 -10.39
C GLN A 343 -29.04 30.08 -10.58
N ILE A 344 -27.95 29.56 -11.16
CA ILE A 344 -27.70 28.11 -11.22
C ILE A 344 -26.19 27.86 -11.20
N SER A 345 -25.55 27.91 -10.03
CA SER A 345 -24.22 27.31 -9.88
C SER A 345 -24.40 25.80 -9.76
N PHE A 346 -23.67 25.03 -10.56
CA PHE A 346 -23.50 23.60 -10.29
C PHE A 346 -23.02 23.43 -8.84
N LEU A 347 -23.65 22.51 -8.10
CA LEU A 347 -23.27 22.21 -6.71
C LEU A 347 -22.26 21.05 -6.69
N PRO A 348 -21.02 21.29 -6.24
CA PRO A 348 -19.97 20.28 -6.28
C PRO A 348 -20.32 19.02 -5.48
N HIS A 349 -19.81 17.87 -5.94
CA HIS A 349 -20.11 16.56 -5.37
C HIS A 349 -19.80 16.46 -3.86
N VAL A 350 -18.64 16.97 -3.42
CA VAL A 350 -18.26 16.92 -2.01
C VAL A 350 -19.22 17.72 -1.13
N VAL A 351 -19.71 18.86 -1.62
CA VAL A 351 -20.66 19.70 -0.89
C VAL A 351 -21.99 18.96 -0.72
N ARG A 352 -22.50 18.34 -1.79
CA ARG A 352 -23.73 17.53 -1.74
C ARG A 352 -23.64 16.36 -0.77
N ILE A 353 -22.49 15.68 -0.76
CA ILE A 353 -22.22 14.59 0.17
C ILE A 353 -22.20 15.12 1.60
N SER A 354 -21.48 16.22 1.86
CA SER A 354 -21.40 16.85 3.20
C SER A 354 -22.79 17.20 3.72
N ASP A 355 -23.59 17.94 2.94
CA ASP A 355 -24.94 18.34 3.32
C ASP A 355 -25.84 17.13 3.61
N SER A 356 -25.69 16.06 2.82
CA SER A 356 -26.45 14.82 3.02
C SER A 356 -26.01 14.06 4.27
N MET A 357 -24.71 14.07 4.58
CA MET A 357 -24.16 13.48 5.81
C MET A 357 -24.64 14.25 7.05
N ASP A 358 -24.57 15.58 7.03
CA ASP A 358 -25.01 16.44 8.13
C ASP A 358 -26.51 16.25 8.43
N ARG A 359 -27.32 16.10 7.37
CA ARG A 359 -28.76 15.80 7.51
C ARG A 359 -29.03 14.41 8.07
N LYS A 360 -28.26 13.41 7.66
CA LYS A 360 -28.48 11.99 8.02
C LYS A 360 -27.90 11.64 9.39
N PHE A 361 -26.85 12.33 9.82
CA PHE A 361 -26.10 12.04 11.04
C PHE A 361 -25.91 13.28 11.94
N PRO A 362 -27.01 13.92 12.41
CA PRO A 362 -26.97 15.19 13.12
C PRO A 362 -26.21 15.13 14.46
N ASP A 363 -26.11 13.95 15.07
CA ASP A 363 -25.48 13.74 16.38
C ASP A 363 -24.00 13.33 16.28
N THR A 364 -23.43 13.23 15.08
CA THR A 364 -22.01 12.87 14.91
C THR A 364 -21.14 14.11 15.12
N GLN A 365 -20.54 14.24 16.31
CA GLN A 365 -19.55 15.31 16.55
C GLN A 365 -18.29 15.04 15.73
N ILE A 366 -18.00 15.91 14.77
CA ILE A 366 -16.70 15.94 14.07
C ILE A 366 -15.72 16.67 15.00
N ASP A 367 -15.02 15.93 15.86
CA ASP A 367 -14.09 16.49 16.86
C ASP A 367 -12.89 17.22 16.23
N VAL A 368 -12.54 16.91 14.97
CA VAL A 368 -11.37 17.46 14.27
C VAL A 368 -11.77 17.92 12.86
N LEU A 369 -12.05 19.22 12.73
CA LEU A 369 -12.06 19.90 11.44
C LEU A 369 -10.67 20.51 11.18
N PRO A 370 -10.14 20.47 9.94
CA PRO A 370 -8.85 21.07 9.64
C PRO A 370 -8.87 22.54 10.02
N MET A 371 -7.93 22.96 10.88
CA MET A 371 -7.86 24.33 11.35
C MET A 371 -7.28 25.27 10.29
N LYS A 372 -6.66 24.74 9.23
CA LYS A 372 -6.07 25.50 8.12
C LYS A 372 -6.48 24.97 6.75
N ARG A 373 -6.61 25.92 5.80
CA ARG A 373 -6.86 25.63 4.37
C ARG A 373 -5.70 24.81 3.79
N ASN A 374 -6.02 23.76 3.03
CA ASN A 374 -5.05 22.81 2.44
C ASN A 374 -4.28 21.96 3.47
N GLU A 375 -4.86 21.69 4.64
CA GLU A 375 -4.31 20.73 5.61
C GLU A 375 -4.91 19.34 5.37
N LEU A 376 -4.08 18.29 5.41
CA LEU A 376 -4.51 16.90 5.20
C LEU A 376 -5.42 16.44 6.34
N LEU A 377 -6.60 15.92 6.00
CA LEU A 377 -7.58 15.41 6.97
C LEU A 377 -7.26 13.98 7.47
N LEU A 378 -6.27 13.30 6.87
CA LEU A 378 -6.04 11.86 7.05
C LEU A 378 -4.53 11.51 7.14
N THR A 379 -3.79 12.17 8.02
CA THR A 379 -2.46 11.68 8.47
C THR A 379 -2.59 10.70 9.62
#